data_AF-A0A661IV77-F1
#
_entry.id   AF-A0A661IV77-F1
#
_cell.length_a   1.000
_cell.length_b   1.000
_cell.length_c   1.000
_cell.angle_alpha   90.00
_cell.angle_beta   90.00
_cell.angle_gamma   90.00
#
_symmetry.space_group_name_H-M   'P 1'
#
loop_
_entity.id
_entity.type
_entity.pdbx_description
1 polymer ?
#
loop_
_entity_poly.entity_id
_entity_poly.type
_entity_poly.pdbx_seq_one_letter_code
_entity_poly.pdbx_strand_id
1 'polypeptide(L)'
;MARINKNAINALPKILKRLSSGEDLCMARVSKEYRVPPTTLIDNINKHIINSFPNIIRFSKSTNTLTASNSFLSETLLSADEIITMSILENNISQYGSDFELNAKLLFDRFKKRASLQIYKKLNFEQITRADEPKFAII
;
A
#
# COMPACT_ATOMS: atom_id res chain seq x y z
N MET A 1 -1.24 -27.08 -5.30
CA MET A 1 -1.27 -25.60 -5.28
C MET A 1 -2.70 -25.12 -5.48
N ALA A 2 -3.24 -24.31 -4.56
CA ALA A 2 -4.55 -23.69 -4.77
C ALA A 2 -4.48 -22.75 -5.99
N ARG A 3 -5.50 -22.77 -6.84
CA ARG A 3 -5.55 -21.96 -8.06
C ARG A 3 -5.67 -20.48 -7.68
N ILE A 4 -4.69 -19.67 -8.08
CA ILE A 4 -4.70 -18.23 -7.81
C ILE A 4 -5.89 -17.58 -8.53
N ASN A 5 -6.74 -16.87 -7.78
CA ASN A 5 -7.82 -16.09 -8.35
C ASN A 5 -7.25 -14.78 -8.90
N LYS A 6 -7.03 -14.72 -10.22
CA LYS A 6 -6.44 -13.56 -10.89
C LYS A 6 -7.24 -12.28 -10.67
N ASN A 7 -8.57 -12.36 -10.65
CA ASN A 7 -9.43 -11.19 -10.42
C ASN A 7 -9.26 -10.64 -9.00
N ALA A 8 -9.09 -11.52 -8.00
CA ALA A 8 -8.84 -11.12 -6.62
C ALA A 8 -7.52 -10.34 -6.51
N ILE A 9 -6.45 -10.86 -7.10
CA ILE A 9 -5.13 -10.21 -7.10
C ILE A 9 -5.17 -8.87 -7.84
N ASN A 10 -5.77 -8.84 -9.03
CA ASN A 10 -5.85 -7.62 -9.85
C ASN A 10 -6.73 -6.52 -9.21
N ALA A 11 -7.60 -6.87 -8.28
CA ALA A 11 -8.42 -5.91 -7.54
C ALA A 11 -7.65 -5.19 -6.43
N LEU A 12 -6.61 -5.82 -5.86
CA LEU A 12 -5.93 -5.31 -4.66
C LEU A 12 -5.34 -3.91 -4.83
N PRO A 13 -4.63 -3.55 -5.93
CA PRO A 13 -4.09 -2.20 -6.08
C PRO A 13 -5.18 -1.13 -6.18
N LYS A 14 -6.32 -1.45 -6.81
CA LYS A 14 -7.47 -0.54 -6.94
C LYS A 14 -8.14 -0.32 -5.59
N ILE A 15 -8.33 -1.41 -4.83
CA ILE A 15 -8.86 -1.37 -3.47
C ILE A 15 -7.96 -0.50 -2.58
N LEU A 16 -6.63 -0.71 -2.63
CA LEU A 16 -5.68 0.04 -1.84
C LEU A 16 -5.69 1.55 -2.19
N LYS A 17 -5.77 1.90 -3.48
CA LYS A 17 -5.92 3.30 -3.94
C LYS A 17 -7.19 3.96 -3.37
N ARG A 18 -8.32 3.27 -3.44
CA ARG A 18 -9.62 3.77 -2.93
C ARG A 18 -9.61 3.98 -1.41
N LEU A 19 -9.08 3.01 -0.67
CA LEU A 19 -8.90 3.16 0.78
C LEU A 19 -8.03 4.37 1.12
N SER A 20 -6.94 4.57 0.38
CA SER A 20 -6.07 5.73 0.58
C SER A 20 -6.71 7.06 0.15
N SER A 21 -7.79 7.06 -0.62
CA SER A 21 -8.57 8.29 -0.84
C SER A 21 -9.57 8.57 0.29
N GLY A 22 -9.60 7.73 1.33
CA GLY A 22 -10.56 7.82 2.43
C GLY A 22 -11.91 7.19 2.11
N GLU A 23 -12.01 6.36 1.06
CA GLU A 23 -13.25 5.67 0.74
C GLU A 23 -13.45 4.44 1.65
N ASP A 24 -14.59 4.38 2.33
CA ASP A 24 -15.03 3.20 3.06
C ASP A 24 -15.62 2.17 2.09
N LEU A 25 -15.05 0.96 2.11
CA LEU A 25 -15.35 -0.06 1.12
C LEU A 25 -16.21 -1.18 1.71
N CYS A 26 -17.47 -1.27 1.28
CA CYS A 26 -18.32 -2.42 1.60
C CYS A 26 -17.93 -3.66 0.76
N MET A 27 -17.47 -4.73 1.42
CA MET A 27 -16.94 -5.91 0.74
C MET A 27 -17.95 -6.64 -0.14
N ALA A 28 -19.25 -6.58 0.21
CA ALA A 28 -20.29 -7.15 -0.65
C ALA A 28 -20.40 -6.43 -2.00
N ARG A 29 -20.20 -5.11 -2.04
CA ARG A 29 -20.23 -4.32 -3.27
C ARG A 29 -18.94 -4.52 -4.07
N VAL A 30 -17.79 -4.45 -3.39
CA VAL A 30 -16.46 -4.64 -4.01
C VAL A 30 -16.32 -6.04 -4.62
N SER A 31 -16.82 -7.07 -3.94
CA SER A 31 -16.87 -8.45 -4.44
C SER A 31 -17.65 -8.57 -5.75
N LYS A 32 -18.81 -7.91 -5.86
CA LYS A 32 -19.61 -7.88 -7.10
C LYS A 32 -18.90 -7.09 -8.21
N GLU A 33 -18.32 -5.93 -7.89
CA GLU A 33 -17.59 -5.08 -8.83
C GLU A 33 -16.45 -5.84 -9.52
N TYR A 34 -15.64 -6.55 -8.73
CA TYR A 34 -14.48 -7.30 -9.25
C TYR A 34 -14.79 -8.75 -9.63
N ARG A 35 -16.04 -9.20 -9.47
CA ARG A 35 -16.49 -10.58 -9.77
C ARG A 35 -15.63 -11.63 -9.04
N VAL A 36 -15.43 -11.43 -7.74
CA VAL A 36 -14.64 -12.30 -6.86
C VAL A 36 -15.50 -12.73 -5.68
N PRO A 37 -15.51 -14.00 -5.26
CA PRO A 37 -16.22 -14.42 -4.04
C PRO A 37 -15.78 -13.59 -2.82
N PRO A 38 -16.71 -13.15 -1.94
CA PRO A 38 -16.37 -12.30 -0.80
C PRO A 38 -15.28 -12.88 0.10
N THR A 39 -15.34 -14.18 0.38
CA THR A 39 -14.36 -14.91 1.18
C THR A 39 -12.97 -14.85 0.55
N THR A 40 -12.86 -15.20 -0.73
CA THR A 40 -11.59 -15.13 -1.47
C THR A 40 -11.02 -13.72 -1.49
N LEU A 41 -11.86 -12.70 -1.68
CA LEU A 41 -11.39 -11.32 -1.69
C LEU A 41 -10.88 -10.89 -0.31
N ILE A 42 -11.63 -11.17 0.75
CA ILE A 42 -11.25 -10.87 2.13
C ILE A 42 -9.95 -11.58 2.51
N ASP A 43 -9.78 -12.85 2.14
CA ASP A 43 -8.55 -13.60 2.42
C ASP A 43 -7.34 -12.94 1.76
N ASN A 44 -7.48 -12.51 0.49
CA ASN A 44 -6.41 -11.81 -0.22
C ASN A 44 -6.14 -10.41 0.39
N ILE A 45 -7.17 -9.68 0.79
CA ILE A 45 -7.04 -8.38 1.48
C ILE A 45 -6.31 -8.57 2.81
N ASN A 46 -6.71 -9.54 3.63
CA ASN A 46 -6.06 -9.83 4.91
C ASN A 46 -4.58 -10.14 4.70
N LYS A 47 -4.30 -11.06 3.76
CA LYS A 47 -2.95 -11.54 3.46
C LYS A 47 -2.03 -10.43 2.92
N HIS A 48 -2.53 -9.61 2.00
CA HIS A 48 -1.68 -8.72 1.21
C HIS A 48 -1.79 -7.23 1.56
N ILE A 49 -2.88 -6.81 2.20
CA ILE A 49 -3.14 -5.41 2.53
C ILE A 49 -3.10 -5.20 4.05
N ILE A 50 -3.96 -5.87 4.82
CA ILE A 50 -4.08 -5.59 6.26
C ILE A 50 -2.78 -5.91 7.00
N ASN A 51 -2.16 -7.05 6.70
CA ASN A 51 -0.88 -7.43 7.31
C ASN A 51 0.26 -6.43 7.01
N SER A 52 0.19 -5.74 5.86
CA SER A 52 1.16 -4.71 5.49
C SER A 52 0.87 -3.35 6.14
N PHE A 53 -0.36 -3.12 6.59
CA PHE A 53 -0.84 -1.85 7.16
C PHE A 53 -1.69 -2.03 8.44
N PRO A 54 -1.20 -2.77 9.45
CA PRO A 54 -2.04 -3.25 10.56
C PRO A 54 -2.66 -2.14 11.42
N ASN A 55 -2.04 -0.96 11.45
CA ASN A 55 -2.52 0.18 12.24
C ASN A 55 -3.31 1.21 11.41
N ILE A 56 -3.29 1.09 10.08
CA ILE A 56 -3.87 2.07 9.16
C ILE A 56 -5.18 1.54 8.59
N ILE A 57 -5.20 0.26 8.18
CA ILE A 57 -6.35 -0.35 7.51
C ILE A 57 -7.04 -1.33 8.46
N ARG A 58 -8.36 -1.21 8.59
CA ARG A 58 -9.17 -2.06 9.47
C ARG A 58 -10.33 -2.67 8.71
N PHE A 59 -10.55 -3.95 8.96
CA PHE A 59 -11.76 -4.64 8.49
C PHE A 59 -12.74 -4.84 9.65
N SER A 60 -13.92 -4.26 9.52
CA SER A 60 -15.02 -4.44 10.45
C SER A 60 -15.88 -5.62 10.01
N LYS A 61 -15.87 -6.72 10.78
CA LYS A 61 -16.70 -7.90 10.50
C LYS A 61 -18.20 -7.62 10.64
N SER A 62 -18.59 -6.75 11.56
CA SER A 62 -20.01 -6.43 11.82
C SER A 62 -20.65 -5.67 10.67
N THR A 63 -19.91 -4.73 10.07
CA THR A 63 -20.39 -3.92 8.94
C THR A 63 -19.91 -4.42 7.59
N ASN A 64 -19.11 -5.49 7.57
CA ASN A 64 -18.46 -6.04 6.37
C ASN A 64 -17.77 -4.95 5.52
N THR A 65 -17.12 -4.01 6.20
CA THR A 65 -16.56 -2.79 5.61
C THR A 65 -15.08 -2.68 5.92
N LEU A 66 -14.31 -2.28 4.93
CA LEU A 66 -12.89 -2.01 5.02
C LEU A 66 -12.68 -0.49 5.04
N THR A 67 -11.97 0.00 6.03
CA THR A 67 -11.72 1.43 6.22
C THR A 67 -10.23 1.67 6.43
N ALA A 68 -9.77 2.89 6.18
CA ALA A 68 -8.39 3.29 6.40
C ALA A 68 -8.32 4.68 7.06
N SER A 69 -7.31 4.91 7.89
CA SER A 69 -7.02 6.25 8.41
C SER A 69 -6.14 7.02 7.43
N ASN A 70 -6.58 8.21 7.04
CA ASN A 70 -5.86 9.19 6.21
C ASN A 70 -5.47 8.71 4.80
N SER A 71 -4.89 9.63 4.03
CA SER A 71 -4.34 9.36 2.70
C SER A 71 -2.92 8.77 2.75
N PHE A 72 -2.80 7.60 3.38
CA PHE A 72 -1.52 6.95 3.68
C PHE A 72 -0.65 6.61 2.46
N LEU A 73 -1.21 6.48 1.24
CA LEU A 73 -0.40 6.29 0.04
C LEU A 73 0.33 7.57 -0.39
N SER A 74 -0.21 8.75 -0.11
CA SER A 74 0.47 10.02 -0.43
C SER A 74 1.76 10.22 0.37
N GLU A 75 1.86 9.49 1.47
CA GLU A 75 3.03 9.50 2.35
C GLU A 75 4.13 8.57 1.83
N THR A 76 3.85 7.61 0.93
CA THR A 76 4.83 6.65 0.40
C THR A 76 5.28 6.96 -1.02
N LEU A 77 6.56 6.71 -1.33
CA LEU A 77 7.08 6.76 -2.71
C LEU A 77 6.51 5.65 -3.61
N LEU A 78 6.08 4.55 -3.00
CA LEU A 78 5.61 3.37 -3.71
C LEU A 78 4.15 3.54 -4.12
N SER A 79 3.88 3.23 -5.37
CA SER A 79 2.52 3.08 -5.87
C SER A 79 1.82 1.87 -5.23
N ALA A 80 0.48 1.87 -5.25
CA ALA A 80 -0.29 0.72 -4.76
C ALA A 80 0.08 -0.58 -5.48
N ASP A 81 0.39 -0.52 -6.79
CA ASP A 81 0.76 -1.68 -7.59
C ASP A 81 2.10 -2.29 -7.12
N GLU A 82 3.09 -1.44 -6.80
CA GLU A 82 4.39 -1.88 -6.25
C GLU A 82 4.23 -2.47 -4.85
N ILE A 83 3.43 -1.85 -3.99
CA ILE A 83 3.15 -2.34 -2.63
C ILE A 83 2.52 -3.72 -2.66
N ILE A 84 1.49 -3.92 -3.49
CA ILE A 84 0.83 -5.22 -3.64
C ILE A 84 1.79 -6.25 -4.21
N THR A 85 2.58 -5.88 -5.22
CA THR A 85 3.59 -6.78 -5.82
C THR A 85 4.58 -7.26 -4.77
N MET A 86 5.14 -6.34 -3.99
CA MET A 86 6.06 -6.67 -2.91
C MET A 86 5.42 -7.57 -1.86
N SER A 87 4.20 -7.26 -1.44
CA SER A 87 3.46 -8.05 -0.45
C SER A 87 3.22 -9.49 -0.94
N ILE A 88 2.92 -9.66 -2.23
CA ILE A 88 2.80 -10.99 -2.83
C ILE A 88 4.16 -11.70 -2.81
N LEU A 89 5.24 -11.05 -3.23
CA LEU A 89 6.57 -11.66 -3.21
C LEU A 89 7.00 -12.08 -1.80
N GLU A 90 6.87 -11.18 -0.83
CA GLU A 90 7.22 -11.41 0.58
C GLU A 90 6.43 -12.60 1.18
N ASN A 91 5.13 -12.69 0.89
CA ASN A 91 4.30 -13.80 1.36
C ASN A 91 4.58 -15.16 0.69
N ASN A 92 5.43 -15.19 -0.33
CA ASN A 92 5.79 -16.39 -1.09
C ASN A 92 7.29 -16.74 -0.94
N ILE A 93 8.03 -16.16 0.00
CA ILE A 93 9.46 -16.48 0.18
C ILE A 93 9.70 -17.79 0.93
N SER A 94 8.78 -18.19 1.81
CA SER A 94 8.94 -19.36 2.69
C SER A 94 8.97 -20.70 1.95
N GLN A 95 8.58 -20.72 0.68
CA GLN A 95 8.64 -21.92 -0.18
C GLN A 95 10.05 -22.23 -0.71
N TYR A 96 11.05 -21.36 -0.52
CA TYR A 96 12.39 -21.51 -1.12
C TYR A 96 13.50 -21.93 -0.14
N GLY A 97 13.19 -22.14 1.15
CA GLY A 97 14.13 -22.57 2.18
C GLY A 97 14.51 -21.46 3.18
N SER A 98 15.02 -21.86 4.35
CA SER A 98 15.20 -20.97 5.52
C SER A 98 16.21 -19.84 5.27
N ASP A 99 17.33 -20.13 4.62
CA ASP A 99 18.39 -19.13 4.39
C ASP A 99 17.95 -18.10 3.35
N PHE A 100 17.23 -18.54 2.32
CA PHE A 100 16.62 -17.65 1.35
C PHE A 100 15.55 -16.76 2.00
N GLU A 101 14.64 -17.36 2.79
CA GLU A 101 13.60 -16.63 3.52
C GLU A 101 14.19 -15.56 4.43
N LEU A 102 15.22 -15.89 5.21
CA LEU A 102 15.90 -14.93 6.09
C LEU A 102 16.47 -13.75 5.30
N ASN A 103 17.22 -14.04 4.23
CA ASN A 103 17.82 -13.01 3.39
C ASN A 103 16.79 -12.14 2.67
N ALA A 104 15.68 -12.75 2.21
CA ALA A 104 14.60 -12.02 1.55
C ALA A 104 13.86 -11.11 2.53
N LYS A 105 13.56 -11.57 3.76
CA LYS A 105 12.99 -10.71 4.82
C LYS A 105 13.87 -9.49 5.10
N LEU A 106 15.18 -9.71 5.27
CA LEU A 106 16.15 -8.62 5.46
C LEU A 106 16.19 -7.64 4.28
N LEU A 107 15.99 -8.13 3.05
CA LEU A 107 15.88 -7.26 1.87
C LEU A 107 14.60 -6.42 1.90
N PHE A 108 13.45 -7.04 2.15
CA PHE A 108 12.16 -6.35 2.23
C PHE A 108 12.14 -5.32 3.37
N ASP A 109 12.71 -5.65 4.53
CA ASP A 109 12.79 -4.71 5.66
C ASP A 109 13.69 -3.52 5.36
N ARG A 110 14.84 -3.74 4.71
CA ARG A 110 15.69 -2.63 4.24
C ARG A 110 14.97 -1.74 3.24
N PHE A 111 14.21 -2.34 2.32
CA PHE A 111 13.43 -1.59 1.36
C PHE A 111 12.32 -0.78 2.04
N LYS A 112 11.51 -1.41 2.90
CA LYS A 112 10.46 -0.77 3.71
C LYS A 112 11.02 0.39 4.52
N LYS A 113 12.18 0.20 5.17
CA LYS A 113 12.87 1.25 5.94
C LYS A 113 13.34 2.41 5.06
N ARG A 114 13.89 2.13 3.87
CA ARG A 114 14.32 3.20 2.94
C ARG A 114 13.14 3.94 2.33
N ALA A 115 12.06 3.23 2.01
CA ALA A 115 10.81 3.84 1.59
C ALA A 115 10.28 4.75 2.71
N SER A 116 10.16 4.25 3.95
CA SER A 116 9.69 5.01 5.12
C SER A 116 10.55 6.23 5.48
N LEU A 117 11.86 6.16 5.30
CA LEU A 117 12.75 7.31 5.54
C LEU A 117 12.51 8.48 4.57
N GLN A 118 11.92 8.24 3.40
CA GLN A 118 11.49 9.30 2.49
C GLN A 118 10.04 9.75 2.75
N ILE A 119 9.23 8.92 3.42
CA ILE A 119 7.90 9.29 3.94
C ILE A 119 7.98 10.41 4.98
N TYR A 120 9.02 10.39 5.83
CA TYR A 120 9.24 11.40 6.87
C TYR A 120 10.11 12.58 6.46
N LYS A 121 10.71 12.56 5.26
CA LYS A 121 11.25 13.80 4.69
C LYS A 121 10.07 14.58 4.12
N LYS A 122 9.37 15.30 5.01
CA LYS A 122 8.87 16.64 4.67
C LYS A 122 10.01 17.30 3.91
N LEU A 123 9.90 17.41 2.59
CA LEU A 123 10.62 18.43 1.86
C LEU A 123 10.10 19.72 2.50
N ASN A 124 10.85 20.23 3.47
CA ASN A 124 10.82 21.64 3.78
C ASN A 124 11.26 22.28 2.46
N PHE A 125 10.31 22.50 1.55
CA PHE A 125 10.42 23.60 0.63
C PHE A 125 10.50 24.80 1.56
N GLU A 126 11.73 25.23 1.85
CA GLU A 126 11.95 26.60 2.27
C GLU A 126 11.10 27.43 1.31
N GLN A 127 10.10 28.12 1.86
CA GLN A 127 9.39 29.13 1.10
C GLN A 127 10.46 30.06 0.59
N ILE A 128 10.76 30.00 -0.71
CA ILE A 128 11.42 31.11 -1.38
C ILE A 128 10.39 32.22 -1.35
N THR A 129 10.38 32.96 -0.24
CA THR A 129 9.70 34.23 -0.13
C THR A 129 10.18 35.07 -1.30
N ARG A 130 9.25 35.68 -2.06
CA ARG A 130 9.53 36.67 -3.12
C ARG A 130 10.16 37.96 -2.55
N ALA A 131 11.25 37.83 -1.82
CA ALA A 131 12.07 38.94 -1.33
C ALA A 131 13.46 38.93 -1.99
N ASP A 132 13.89 37.80 -2.56
CA ASP A 132 15.15 37.65 -3.28
C ASP A 132 14.97 37.84 -4.80
N GLU A 133 14.25 38.89 -5.21
CA GLU A 133 14.36 39.35 -6.59
C GLU A 133 15.77 39.92 -6.81
N PRO A 134 16.59 39.37 -7.73
CA PRO A 134 17.84 40.00 -8.08
C PRO A 134 17.53 41.35 -8.72
N LYS A 135 17.96 42.44 -8.08
CA LYS A 135 17.96 43.77 -8.70
C LYS A 135 18.91 43.71 -9.90
N PHE A 136 18.35 43.54 -11.09
CA PHE A 136 19.07 43.83 -12.32
C PHE A 136 19.35 45.33 -12.33
N ALA A 137 20.60 45.70 -12.06
CA ALA A 137 21.09 47.04 -12.35
C ALA A 137 21.13 47.19 -13.87
N ILE A 138 20.21 47.99 -14.41
CA ILE A 138 20.33 48.52 -15.77
C ILE A 138 21.39 49.62 -15.70
N ILE A 139 22.52 49.41 -16.38
CA ILE A 139 23.55 50.43 -16.66
C ILE A 139 23.08 51.23 -17.87
#